data_AF-A0A0N0U4H8-F1
#
_entry.id   AF-A0A0N0U4H8-F1
#
_cell.length_a   1.000
_cell.length_b   1.000
_cell.length_c   1.000
_cell.angle_alpha   90.00
_cell.angle_beta   90.00
_cell.angle_gamma   90.00
#
_symmetry.space_group_name_H-M   'P 1'
#
loop_
_entity.id
_entity.type
_entity.pdbx_description
1 polymer ?
#
loop_
_entity_poly.entity_id
_entity_poly.type
_entity_poly.pdbx_seq_one_letter_code
_entity_poly.pdbx_strand_id
1 'polypeptide(L)'
;MEGVDWHFIPPHAPHFGGLWKRSVGSVKQHLLRVVGETRLTFDELYNVLTQVESCMNSRPLHPLSSDPADLNPLTPGHFLIGRPITASHQN
;
A
#
# COMPACT_ATOMS: atom_id res chain seq x y z
N MET A 1 12.39 -13.06 -19.78
CA MET A 1 11.83 -11.71 -19.53
C MET A 1 11.21 -11.18 -20.83
N GLU A 2 10.47 -12.03 -21.54
CA GLU A 2 9.78 -11.61 -22.75
C GLU A 2 8.43 -11.02 -22.35
N GLY A 3 8.06 -9.87 -22.92
CA GLY A 3 6.76 -9.22 -22.68
C GLY A 3 6.74 -8.04 -21.71
N VAL A 4 7.89 -7.53 -21.23
CA VAL A 4 7.96 -6.29 -20.44
C VAL A 4 8.48 -5.15 -21.31
N ASP A 5 7.67 -4.12 -21.54
CA ASP A 5 8.11 -2.85 -22.14
C ASP A 5 8.48 -1.84 -21.03
N TRP A 6 9.65 -1.24 -21.15
CA TRP A 6 10.19 -0.33 -20.15
C TRP A 6 10.00 1.12 -20.59
N HIS A 7 9.13 1.84 -19.87
CA HIS A 7 8.92 3.28 -20.08
C HIS A 7 9.58 4.10 -18.98
N PHE A 8 10.50 4.99 -19.35
CA PHE A 8 11.14 5.91 -18.44
C PHE A 8 10.39 7.24 -18.36
N ILE A 9 10.44 7.87 -17.19
CA ILE A 9 9.86 9.20 -16.99
C ILE A 9 10.67 10.23 -17.80
N PRO A 10 10.02 11.10 -18.60
CA PRO A 10 10.72 12.15 -19.32
C PRO A 10 11.50 13.08 -18.39
N PRO A 11 12.68 13.59 -18.81
CA PRO A 11 13.44 14.54 -18.02
C PRO A 11 12.58 15.79 -17.74
N HIS A 12 12.72 16.35 -16.54
CA HIS A 12 11.96 17.52 -16.07
C HIS A 12 10.43 17.33 -15.98
N ALA A 13 9.93 16.09 -15.96
CA ALA A 13 8.51 15.78 -15.82
C ALA A 13 8.17 15.08 -14.48
N PRO A 14 8.41 15.72 -13.31
CA PRO A 14 8.31 15.08 -11.99
C PRO A 14 6.90 14.58 -11.63
N HIS A 15 5.87 15.08 -12.31
CA HIS A 15 4.46 14.73 -12.12
C HIS A 15 4.13 13.31 -12.60
N PHE A 16 4.86 12.78 -13.60
CA PHE A 16 4.71 11.39 -14.06
C PHE A 16 5.00 10.36 -12.96
N GLY A 17 5.81 10.74 -11.96
CA GLY A 17 6.10 9.88 -10.81
C GLY A 17 5.21 10.09 -9.59
N GLY A 18 4.19 10.95 -9.68
CA GLY A 18 3.43 11.39 -8.49
C GLY A 18 2.78 10.26 -7.72
N LEU A 19 2.22 9.26 -8.41
CA LEU A 19 1.51 8.16 -7.78
C LEU A 19 2.43 7.27 -6.93
N TRP A 20 3.52 6.77 -7.52
CA TRP A 20 4.46 5.91 -6.80
C TRP A 20 5.20 6.67 -5.69
N LYS A 21 5.54 7.95 -5.92
CA LYS A 21 6.14 8.82 -4.88
C LYS A 21 5.22 8.94 -3.66
N ARG A 22 3.92 9.15 -3.88
CA ARG A 22 2.93 9.19 -2.79
C ARG A 22 2.84 7.85 -2.06
N SER A 23 2.77 6.73 -2.79
CA SER A 23 2.76 5.39 -2.19
C SER A 23 3.99 5.12 -1.32
N VAL A 24 5.20 5.47 -1.80
CA VAL A 24 6.45 5.35 -1.03
C VAL A 24 6.40 6.25 0.22
N GLY A 25 5.87 7.47 0.09
CA GLY A 25 5.66 8.37 1.23
C GLY A 25 4.74 7.75 2.28
N SER A 26 3.61 7.17 1.88
CA SER A 26 2.69 6.49 2.80
C SER A 26 3.33 5.31 3.51
N VAL A 27 4.10 4.46 2.82
CA VAL A 27 4.82 3.34 3.45
C VAL A 27 5.80 3.84 4.51
N LYS A 28 6.62 4.85 4.18
CA LYS A 28 7.56 5.46 5.13
C LYS A 28 6.86 6.03 6.36
N GLN A 29 5.71 6.68 6.18
CA GLN A 29 4.92 7.21 7.30
C GLN A 29 4.37 6.10 8.20
N HIS A 30 3.90 4.99 7.65
CA HIS A 30 3.45 3.86 8.46
C HIS A 30 4.61 3.23 9.22
N LEU A 31 5.76 3.00 8.56
CA LEU A 31 6.97 2.49 9.21
C LEU A 31 7.42 3.39 10.36
N LEU A 32 7.45 4.71 10.14
CA LEU A 32 7.82 5.67 11.20
C LEU A 32 6.88 5.60 12.40
N ARG A 33 5.56 5.47 12.16
CA ARG A 33 4.56 5.40 13.23
C ARG A 33 4.61 4.09 14.01
N VAL A 34 4.87 2.97 13.34
CA VAL A 34 4.85 1.63 13.95
C VAL A 34 6.18 1.29 14.61
N VAL A 35 7.30 1.62 13.97
CA VAL A 35 8.66 1.24 14.43
C VAL A 35 9.29 2.33 15.30
N GLY A 36 9.02 3.60 15.01
CA GLY A 36 9.68 4.72 15.69
C GLY A 36 11.19 4.67 15.54
N GLU A 37 11.91 4.71 16.67
CA GLU A 37 13.38 4.67 16.74
C GLU A 37 13.93 3.26 17.02
N THR A 38 13.06 2.25 17.12
CA THR A 38 13.47 0.88 17.44
C THR A 38 14.28 0.27 16.30
N ARG A 39 15.39 -0.40 16.64
CA ARG A 39 16.18 -1.19 15.69
C ARG A 39 15.57 -2.57 15.53
N LEU A 40 15.15 -2.90 14.32
CA LEU A 40 14.62 -4.20 13.96
C LEU A 40 15.70 -5.09 13.33
N THR A 41 15.61 -6.38 13.57
CA THR A 41 16.23 -7.41 12.74
C THR A 41 15.59 -7.43 11.36
N PHE A 42 16.18 -8.20 10.43
CA PHE A 42 15.62 -8.36 9.10
C PHE A 42 14.21 -8.97 9.13
N ASP A 43 14.01 -10.05 9.89
CA ASP A 43 12.73 -10.76 9.97
C ASP A 43 11.64 -9.87 10.58
N GLU A 44 11.98 -9.10 11.61
CA GLU A 44 11.05 -8.14 12.21
C GLU A 44 10.66 -7.03 11.23
N LEU A 45 11.64 -6.47 10.49
CA LEU A 45 11.35 -5.47 9.47
C LEU A 45 10.49 -6.04 8.33
N TYR A 46 10.78 -7.26 7.88
CA TYR A 46 10.01 -7.94 6.84
C TYR A 46 8.54 -8.15 7.27
N ASN A 47 8.33 -8.59 8.51
CA ASN A 47 7.00 -8.76 9.08
C ASN A 47 6.23 -7.44 9.14
N VAL A 48 6.85 -6.39 9.69
CA VAL A 48 6.24 -5.06 9.74
C VAL A 48 5.92 -4.54 8.34
N LEU A 49 6.84 -4.72 7.38
CA LEU A 49 6.63 -4.27 6.01
C LEU A 49 5.46 -5.00 5.34
N THR A 50 5.32 -6.31 5.58
CA THR A 50 4.19 -7.12 5.10
C THR A 50 2.86 -6.63 5.68
N GLN A 51 2.83 -6.26 6.96
CA GLN A 51 1.64 -5.67 7.57
C GLN A 51 1.30 -4.30 6.94
N VAL A 52 2.31 -3.45 6.74
CA VAL A 52 2.14 -2.15 6.07
C VAL A 52 1.63 -2.33 4.64
N GLU A 53 2.16 -3.29 3.88
CA GLU A 53 1.68 -3.65 2.55
C GLU A 53 0.20 -4.03 2.60
N SER A 54 -0.19 -4.91 3.53
CA SER A 54 -1.57 -5.33 3.69
C SER A 54 -2.48 -4.14 3.98
N CYS A 55 -2.10 -3.22 4.87
CA CYS A 55 -2.84 -1.99 5.15
C CYS A 55 -2.97 -1.10 3.91
N MET A 56 -1.89 -0.96 3.14
CA MET A 56 -1.90 -0.17 1.91
C MET A 56 -2.86 -0.78 0.90
N ASN A 57 -2.90 -2.10 0.76
CA ASN A 57 -3.74 -2.78 -0.22
C ASN A 57 -5.19 -2.99 0.24
N SER A 58 -5.46 -2.93 1.55
CA SER A 58 -6.80 -3.00 2.13
C SER A 58 -7.48 -1.64 2.27
N ARG A 59 -6.77 -0.52 2.05
CA ARG A 59 -7.33 0.82 2.26
C ARG A 59 -8.47 1.12 1.27
N PRO A 60 -9.55 1.79 1.71
CA PRO A 60 -10.57 2.30 0.81
C PRO A 60 -10.01 3.28 -0.23
N LEU A 61 -10.44 3.16 -1.49
CA LEU A 61 -10.11 4.10 -2.57
C LEU A 61 -11.08 5.28 -2.63
N HIS A 62 -12.21 5.18 -1.95
CA HIS A 62 -13.23 6.21 -1.84
C HIS A 62 -13.70 6.34 -0.38
N PRO A 63 -14.36 7.45 -0.01
CA PRO A 63 -15.02 7.57 1.28
C PRO A 63 -16.01 6.42 1.49
N LEU A 64 -16.08 5.90 2.72
CA LEU A 64 -17.01 4.84 3.08
C LEU A 64 -18.46 5.31 2.89
N SER A 65 -19.33 4.40 2.46
CA SER A 65 -20.76 4.64 2.35
C SER A 65 -21.36 4.90 3.74
N SER A 66 -22.41 5.73 3.79
CA SER A 66 -23.22 5.90 4.98
C SER A 66 -24.32 4.84 5.11
N ASP A 67 -24.51 4.01 4.08
CA ASP A 67 -25.48 2.91 4.10
C ASP A 67 -24.93 1.77 4.98
N PRO A 68 -25.61 1.39 6.07
CA PRO A 68 -25.19 0.29 6.93
C PRO A 68 -25.20 -1.08 6.23
N ALA A 69 -25.86 -1.21 5.07
CA ALA A 69 -25.82 -2.42 4.25
C ALA A 69 -24.59 -2.49 3.33
N ASP A 70 -23.88 -1.38 3.10
CA ASP A 70 -22.68 -1.31 2.27
C ASP A 70 -21.41 -1.30 3.13
N LEU A 71 -20.94 -2.49 3.46
CA LEU A 71 -19.79 -2.70 4.36
C LEU A 71 -18.46 -2.86 3.63
N ASN A 72 -18.44 -2.91 2.30
CA ASN A 72 -17.28 -3.33 1.52
C ASN A 72 -16.78 -2.22 0.59
N PRO A 73 -15.78 -1.41 1.00
CA PRO A 73 -15.21 -0.42 0.12
C PRO A 73 -14.42 -1.05 -1.03
N LEU A 74 -14.35 -0.36 -2.15
CA LEU A 74 -13.40 -0.69 -3.20
C LEU A 74 -11.97 -0.37 -2.72
N THR A 75 -11.06 -1.33 -2.84
CA THR A 75 -9.66 -1.23 -2.35
C THR A 75 -8.68 -1.60 -3.46
N PRO A 76 -7.38 -1.23 -3.35
CA PRO A 76 -6.37 -1.70 -4.29
C PRO A 76 -6.32 -3.23 -4.43
N GLY A 77 -6.54 -3.97 -3.34
CA GLY A 77 -6.57 -5.43 -3.35
C GLY A 77 -7.57 -6.02 -4.34
N HIS A 78 -8.72 -5.37 -4.55
CA HIS A 78 -9.70 -5.79 -5.54
C HIS A 78 -9.13 -5.81 -6.97
N PHE A 79 -8.27 -4.86 -7.31
CA PHE A 79 -7.60 -4.80 -8.61
C PHE A 79 -6.42 -5.78 -8.71
N LEU A 80 -5.73 -6.04 -7.61
CA LEU A 80 -4.55 -6.90 -7.60
C LEU A 80 -4.91 -8.39 -7.66
N ILE A 81 -5.93 -8.82 -6.91
CA ILE A 81 -6.27 -10.23 -6.73
C ILE A 81 -7.76 -10.56 -6.94
N GLY A 82 -8.57 -9.59 -7.39
CA GLY A 82 -10.00 -9.79 -7.65
C GLY A 82 -10.89 -9.85 -6.40
N ARG A 83 -10.34 -9.61 -5.20
CA ARG A 83 -11.07 -9.65 -3.92
C ARG A 83 -10.42 -8.71 -2.88
N PRO A 84 -11.10 -8.37 -1.78
CA PRO A 84 -10.47 -7.61 -0.71
C PRO A 84 -9.24 -8.34 -0.15
N ILE A 85 -8.16 -7.60 0.05
CA ILE A 85 -7.08 -8.01 0.94
C ILE A 85 -7.47 -7.52 2.33
N THR A 86 -7.79 -8.43 3.23
CA THR A 86 -8.08 -8.09 4.63
C THR A 86 -6.76 -8.07 5.40
N ALA A 87 -6.46 -6.96 6.07
CA ALA A 87 -5.36 -6.94 7.04
C ALA A 87 -5.67 -7.95 8.16
N SER A 88 -4.97 -9.08 8.17
CA SER A 88 -5.07 -10.04 9.25
C SER A 88 -4.38 -9.45 10.48
N HIS A 89 -5.18 -9.11 11.49
CA HIS A 89 -4.66 -8.84 12.82
C HIS A 89 -4.20 -10.18 13.41
N GLN A 90 -2.92 -10.52 13.29
CA GLN A 90 -2.36 -11.69 13.96
C GLN A 90 -1.93 -11.24 15.36
N ASN A 91 -2.76 -11.55 16.36
CA ASN A 91 -2.36 -11.57 17.78
C ASN A 91 -1.94 -13.00 18.15
#